data_AF-A0A6I9N7X0-F1
#
_entry.id   AF-A0A6I9N7X0-F1
#
_cell.length_a   1.000
_cell.length_b   1.000
_cell.length_c   1.000
_cell.angle_alpha   90.00
_cell.angle_beta   90.00
_cell.angle_gamma   90.00
#
_symmetry.space_group_name_H-M   'P 1'
#
loop_
_entity.id
_entity.type
_entity.pdbx_description
1 polymer ?
#
loop_
_entity_poly.entity_id
_entity_poly.type
_entity_poly.pdbx_seq_one_letter_code
_entity_poly.pdbx_strand_id
1 'polypeptide(L)'
;MGDEQEIMCKLENILEIRNKTVQMQKIKSRLKVEFESLESEEKHLKEYKQEMDLLLQEKMAHVEELRLIHADINVMESTIKQSENDLNKLLETTRRLHDEYKPLKEHVDALRMTLGLHRLPNLNEEEEKLSLEL
;
A
#
# COMPACT_ATOMS: atom_id res chain seq x y z
N MET A 1 86.67 36.90 8.48
CA MET A 1 86.01 35.98 9.43
C MET A 1 84.52 36.31 9.64
N GLY A 2 84.08 37.56 9.75
CA GLY A 2 82.65 37.89 9.86
C GLY A 2 81.80 37.51 8.63
N ASP A 3 82.28 37.84 7.43
CA ASP A 3 81.55 37.56 6.17
C ASP A 3 81.39 36.06 5.88
N GLU A 4 82.41 35.24 6.15
CA GLU A 4 82.34 33.78 5.96
C GLU A 4 81.31 33.13 6.89
N GLN A 5 81.20 33.63 8.12
CA GLN A 5 80.24 33.13 9.11
C GLN A 5 78.81 33.53 8.76
N GLU A 6 78.61 34.74 8.20
CA GLU A 6 77.33 35.17 7.67
C GLU A 6 76.90 34.36 6.43
N ILE A 7 77.85 34.05 5.54
CA ILE A 7 77.62 33.18 4.37
C ILE A 7 77.23 31.77 4.83
N MET A 8 77.91 31.20 5.82
CA MET A 8 77.56 29.90 6.41
C MET A 8 76.13 29.88 6.97
N CYS A 9 75.76 30.88 7.76
CA CYS A 9 74.41 30.99 8.32
C CYS A 9 73.32 31.09 7.22
N LYS A 10 73.59 31.85 6.15
CA LYS A 10 72.69 31.92 4.98
C LYS A 10 72.53 30.55 4.29
N LEU A 11 73.61 29.78 4.15
CA LEU A 11 73.56 28.44 3.56
C LEU A 11 72.78 27.43 4.41
N GLU A 12 72.92 27.48 5.73
CA GLU A 12 72.14 26.64 6.66
C GLU A 12 70.64 26.95 6.56
N ASN A 13 70.27 28.24 6.52
CA ASN A 13 68.88 28.66 6.31
C ASN A 13 68.33 28.17 4.96
N ILE A 14 69.13 28.22 3.89
CA ILE A 14 68.73 27.70 2.57
C ILE A 14 68.50 26.18 2.61
N LEU A 15 69.35 25.43 3.31
CA LEU A 15 69.17 23.99 3.50
C LEU A 15 67.88 23.68 4.27
N GLU A 16 67.59 24.43 5.34
CA GLU A 16 66.36 24.26 6.10
C GLU A 16 65.12 24.59 5.26
N ILE A 17 65.14 25.70 4.50
CA ILE A 17 64.07 26.08 3.57
C ILE A 17 63.82 24.98 2.55
N ARG A 18 64.88 24.39 1.97
CA ARG A 18 64.74 23.28 1.02
C ARG A 18 64.05 22.08 1.68
N ASN A 19 64.49 21.69 2.87
CA ASN A 19 63.94 20.53 3.59
C ASN A 19 62.46 20.74 3.92
N LYS A 20 62.09 21.92 4.45
CA LYS A 20 60.69 22.28 4.74
C LYS A 20 59.85 22.33 3.45
N THR A 21 60.40 22.84 2.36
CA THR A 21 59.72 22.88 1.06
C THR A 21 59.39 21.47 0.57
N VAL A 22 60.33 20.52 0.67
CA VAL A 22 60.09 19.13 0.27
C VAL A 22 59.02 18.47 1.15
N GLN A 23 59.06 18.67 2.46
CA GLN A 23 58.04 18.16 3.38
C GLN A 23 56.65 18.75 3.07
N MET A 24 56.58 20.06 2.84
CA MET A 24 55.35 20.76 2.47
C MET A 24 54.76 20.21 1.16
N GLN A 25 55.59 19.95 0.14
CA GLN A 25 55.09 19.37 -1.12
C GLN A 25 54.49 17.97 -0.93
N LYS A 26 55.09 17.13 -0.06
CA LYS A 26 54.53 15.81 0.27
C LYS A 26 53.20 15.91 1.00
N ILE A 27 53.05 16.87 1.92
CA ILE A 27 51.78 17.10 2.62
C ILE A 27 50.74 17.63 1.62
N LYS A 28 51.12 18.59 0.78
CA LYS A 28 50.25 19.17 -0.25
C LYS A 28 49.71 18.12 -1.22
N SER A 29 50.53 17.16 -1.65
CA SER A 29 50.07 16.10 -2.56
C SER A 29 49.06 15.18 -1.88
N ARG A 30 49.28 14.81 -0.62
CA ARG A 30 48.31 14.01 0.16
C ARG A 30 47.01 14.76 0.36
N LEU A 31 47.09 16.04 0.72
CA LEU A 31 45.92 16.87 0.95
C LEU A 31 45.01 16.95 -0.29
N LYS A 32 45.58 17.01 -1.50
CA LYS A 32 44.79 17.00 -2.74
C LYS A 32 43.97 15.72 -2.91
N VAL A 33 44.56 14.56 -2.64
CA VAL A 33 43.85 13.27 -2.73
C VAL A 33 42.72 13.18 -1.71
N GLU A 34 42.97 13.68 -0.49
CA GLU A 34 41.92 13.74 0.54
C GLU A 34 40.76 14.68 0.13
N PHE A 35 41.05 15.83 -0.51
CA PHE A 35 40.00 16.71 -1.03
C PHE A 35 39.15 16.03 -2.10
N GLU A 36 39.77 15.34 -3.06
CA GLU A 36 39.06 14.59 -4.10
C GLU A 36 38.16 13.49 -3.48
N SER A 37 38.66 12.82 -2.44
CA SER A 37 37.89 11.79 -1.72
C SER A 37 36.72 12.39 -0.95
N LEU A 38 36.93 13.55 -0.32
CA LEU A 38 35.89 14.29 0.40
C LEU A 38 34.78 14.76 -0.54
N GLU A 39 35.13 15.34 -1.69
CA GLU A 39 34.16 15.78 -2.71
C GLU A 39 33.33 14.60 -3.25
N SER A 40 33.98 13.45 -3.47
CA SER A 40 33.28 12.23 -3.89
C SER A 40 32.28 11.75 -2.82
N GLU A 41 32.68 11.77 -1.55
CA GLU A 41 31.82 11.33 -0.45
C GLU A 41 30.64 12.28 -0.23
N GLU A 42 30.84 13.59 -0.38
CA GLU A 42 29.76 14.58 -0.33
C GLU A 42 28.72 14.31 -1.43
N LYS A 43 29.17 13.95 -2.64
CA LYS A 43 28.27 13.58 -3.73
C LYS A 43 27.46 12.33 -3.41
N HIS A 44 28.10 11.25 -2.92
CA HIS A 44 27.39 10.03 -2.53
C HIS A 44 26.38 10.30 -1.42
N LEU A 45 26.74 11.08 -0.41
CA LEU A 45 25.85 11.43 0.68
C LEU A 45 24.59 12.16 0.18
N LYS A 46 24.73 13.03 -0.82
CA LYS A 46 23.59 13.70 -1.45
C LYS A 46 22.69 12.71 -2.20
N GLU A 47 23.28 11.80 -2.96
CA GLU A 47 22.54 10.76 -3.69
C GLU A 47 21.77 9.83 -2.74
N TYR A 48 22.38 9.39 -1.65
CA TYR A 48 21.70 8.55 -0.65
C TYR A 48 20.55 9.26 0.06
N LYS A 49 20.69 10.56 0.36
CA LYS A 49 19.59 11.34 0.93
C LYS A 49 18.42 11.46 -0.03
N GLN A 50 18.71 11.72 -1.31
CA GLN A 50 17.69 11.80 -2.34
C GLN A 50 16.97 10.46 -2.53
N GLU A 51 17.72 9.36 -2.56
CA GLU A 51 17.14 8.01 -2.66
C GLU A 51 16.24 7.69 -1.45
N MET A 52 16.68 8.06 -0.25
CA MET A 52 15.87 7.91 0.97
C MET A 52 14.55 8.68 0.87
N ASP A 53 14.56 9.91 0.36
CA ASP A 53 13.35 10.71 0.17
C ASP A 53 12.38 10.07 -0.84
N LEU A 54 12.91 9.50 -1.93
CA LEU A 54 12.10 8.77 -2.92
C LEU A 54 11.45 7.52 -2.31
N LEU A 55 12.20 6.73 -1.54
CA LEU A 55 11.66 5.55 -0.84
C LEU A 55 10.57 5.93 0.17
N LEU A 56 10.72 7.05 0.88
CA LEU A 56 9.69 7.56 1.78
C LEU A 56 8.42 7.99 1.04
N GLN A 57 8.56 8.61 -0.15
CA GLN A 57 7.42 8.95 -0.99
C GLN A 57 6.68 7.71 -1.49
N GLU A 58 7.41 6.70 -1.99
CA GLU A 58 6.84 5.43 -2.44
C GLU A 58 6.10 4.72 -1.30
N LYS A 59 6.70 4.66 -0.11
CA LYS A 59 6.03 4.13 1.09
C LYS A 59 4.71 4.86 1.38
N MET A 60 4.67 6.19 1.24
CA MET A 60 3.44 6.95 1.47
C MET A 60 2.38 6.69 0.40
N ALA A 61 2.79 6.51 -0.86
CA ALA A 61 1.87 6.10 -1.93
C ALA A 61 1.20 4.76 -1.61
N HIS A 62 1.97 3.75 -1.18
CA HIS A 62 1.41 2.45 -0.79
C HIS A 62 0.48 2.52 0.43
N VAL A 63 0.76 3.38 1.40
CA VAL A 63 -0.14 3.58 2.54
C VAL A 63 -1.50 4.14 2.08
N GLU A 64 -1.49 5.06 1.10
CA GLU A 64 -2.73 5.60 0.55
C GLU A 64 -3.49 4.55 -0.27
N GLU A 65 -2.81 3.72 -1.06
CA GLU A 65 -3.42 2.59 -1.77
C GLU A 65 -4.11 1.62 -0.79
N LEU A 66 -3.45 1.26 0.31
CA LEU A 66 -4.05 0.43 1.35
C LEU A 66 -5.28 1.09 1.98
N ARG A 67 -5.26 2.41 2.16
CA ARG A 67 -6.39 3.17 2.69
C ARG A 67 -7.59 3.11 1.73
N LEU A 68 -7.36 3.21 0.42
CA LEU A 68 -8.40 3.10 -0.60
C LEU A 68 -8.99 1.68 -0.65
N ILE A 69 -8.15 0.64 -0.65
CA ILE A 69 -8.61 -0.75 -0.58
C ILE A 69 -9.48 -0.98 0.66
N HIS A 70 -9.07 -0.44 1.82
CA HIS A 70 -9.87 -0.55 3.03
C HIS A 70 -11.24 0.15 2.91
N ALA A 71 -11.30 1.31 2.26
CA ALA A 71 -12.56 1.99 2.00
C ALA A 71 -13.48 1.16 1.09
N ASP A 72 -12.93 0.55 0.03
CA ASP A 72 -13.68 -0.31 -0.89
C ASP A 72 -14.23 -1.56 -0.18
N ILE A 73 -13.43 -2.18 0.69
CA ILE A 73 -13.88 -3.31 1.53
C ILE A 73 -15.09 -2.89 2.38
N ASN A 74 -15.02 -1.74 3.06
CA ASN A 74 -16.11 -1.28 3.92
C ASN A 74 -17.41 -1.01 3.13
N VAL A 75 -17.29 -0.51 1.89
CA VAL A 75 -18.44 -0.34 0.98
C VAL A 75 -19.03 -1.70 0.60
N MET A 76 -18.18 -2.68 0.27
CA MET A 76 -18.62 -4.04 -0.04
C MET A 76 -19.32 -4.72 1.14
N GLU A 77 -18.76 -4.63 2.34
CA GLU A 77 -19.39 -5.17 3.56
C GLU A 77 -20.77 -4.57 3.82
N SER A 78 -20.88 -3.24 3.69
CA SER A 78 -22.16 -2.54 3.83
C SER A 78 -23.17 -2.98 2.76
N THR A 79 -22.71 -3.20 1.53
CA THR A 79 -23.55 -3.65 0.41
C THR A 79 -24.05 -5.08 0.62
N ILE A 80 -23.19 -5.98 1.10
CA ILE A 80 -23.56 -7.36 1.42
C ILE A 80 -24.62 -7.36 2.53
N LYS A 81 -24.38 -6.65 3.63
CA LYS A 81 -25.32 -6.56 4.75
C LYS A 81 -26.68 -6.00 4.32
N GLN A 82 -26.69 -5.00 3.43
CA GLN A 82 -27.93 -4.47 2.89
C GLN A 82 -28.67 -5.52 2.04
N SER A 83 -27.93 -6.24 1.19
CA SER A 83 -28.47 -7.29 0.33
C SER A 83 -29.05 -8.46 1.14
N GLU A 84 -28.39 -8.88 2.22
CA GLU A 84 -28.88 -9.90 3.15
C GLU A 84 -30.19 -9.47 3.83
N ASN A 85 -30.26 -8.22 4.28
CA ASN A 85 -31.50 -7.68 4.85
C ASN A 85 -32.65 -7.66 3.85
N ASP A 86 -32.37 -7.27 2.60
CA ASP A 86 -33.40 -7.24 1.56
C ASP A 86 -33.82 -8.64 1.13
N LEU A 87 -32.89 -9.59 1.08
CA LEU A 87 -33.18 -11.01 0.86
C LEU A 87 -34.10 -11.56 1.97
N ASN A 88 -33.81 -11.25 3.24
CA ASN A 88 -34.65 -11.66 4.36
C ASN A 88 -36.08 -11.10 4.26
N LYS A 89 -36.25 -9.83 3.90
CA LYS A 89 -37.58 -9.23 3.69
C LYS A 89 -38.33 -9.89 2.53
N LEU A 90 -37.64 -10.19 1.44
CA LEU A 90 -38.22 -10.88 0.29
C LEU A 90 -38.66 -12.29 0.67
N LEU A 91 -37.83 -13.02 1.43
CA LEU A 91 -38.14 -14.36 1.92
C LEU A 91 -39.38 -14.34 2.84
N GLU A 92 -39.44 -13.40 3.78
CA GLU A 92 -40.60 -13.23 4.67
C GLU A 92 -41.89 -12.92 3.87
N THR A 93 -41.81 -11.98 2.93
CA THR A 93 -42.95 -11.64 2.07
C THR A 93 -43.41 -12.85 1.24
N THR A 94 -42.47 -13.60 0.68
CA THR A 94 -42.77 -14.79 -0.13
C THR A 94 -43.41 -15.90 0.71
N ARG A 95 -42.89 -16.15 1.92
CA ARG A 95 -43.47 -17.10 2.87
C ARG A 95 -44.90 -16.73 3.23
N ARG A 96 -45.14 -15.45 3.56
CA ARG A 96 -46.49 -14.97 3.89
C ARG A 96 -47.47 -15.16 2.72
N LEU A 97 -47.07 -14.82 1.49
CA LEU A 97 -47.92 -15.01 0.31
C LEU A 97 -48.18 -16.50 0.04
N HIS A 98 -47.19 -17.37 0.30
CA HIS A 98 -47.34 -18.81 0.17
C HIS A 98 -48.35 -19.37 1.19
N ASP A 99 -48.26 -18.93 2.45
CA ASP A 99 -49.21 -19.27 3.51
C ASP A 99 -50.64 -18.79 3.20
N GLU A 100 -50.79 -17.65 2.51
CA GLU A 100 -52.09 -17.16 2.02
C GLU A 100 -52.60 -17.94 0.79
N TYR A 101 -51.70 -18.31 -0.13
CA TYR A 101 -52.02 -19.05 -1.36
C TYR A 101 -52.54 -20.46 -1.09
N LYS A 102 -51.88 -21.20 -0.20
CA LYS A 102 -52.17 -22.62 0.06
C LYS A 102 -53.64 -22.90 0.42
N PRO A 103 -54.25 -22.25 1.45
CA PRO A 103 -55.66 -22.48 1.79
C PRO A 103 -56.60 -21.98 0.69
N LEU A 104 -56.25 -20.89 -0.02
CA LEU A 104 -57.05 -20.38 -1.12
C LEU A 104 -57.09 -21.39 -2.29
N LYS A 105 -55.94 -21.96 -2.65
CA LYS A 105 -55.85 -23.02 -3.67
C LYS A 105 -56.68 -24.23 -3.29
N GLU A 106 -56.55 -24.69 -2.04
CA GLU A 106 -57.34 -25.82 -1.52
C GLU A 106 -58.84 -25.55 -1.63
N HIS A 107 -59.28 -24.33 -1.31
CA HIS A 107 -60.67 -23.92 -1.45
C HIS A 107 -61.13 -23.89 -2.93
N VAL A 108 -60.31 -23.32 -3.82
CA VAL A 108 -60.60 -23.30 -5.27
C VAL A 108 -60.68 -24.72 -5.83
N ASP A 109 -59.75 -25.60 -5.46
CA ASP A 109 -59.78 -27.00 -5.88
C ASP A 109 -61.02 -27.73 -5.36
N ALA A 110 -61.45 -27.48 -4.11
CA ALA A 110 -62.69 -28.02 -3.58
C ALA A 110 -63.92 -27.59 -4.41
N LEU A 111 -64.02 -26.29 -4.76
CA LEU A 111 -65.09 -25.78 -5.61
C LEU A 111 -65.04 -26.35 -7.04
N ARG A 112 -63.85 -26.55 -7.61
CA ARG A 112 -63.69 -27.18 -8.94
C ARG A 112 -64.19 -28.62 -8.95
N MET A 113 -63.91 -29.36 -7.87
CA MET A 113 -64.34 -30.75 -7.73
C MET A 113 -65.87 -30.89 -7.65
N THR A 114 -66.59 -29.95 -7.04
CA THR A 114 -68.09 -29.99 -7.03
C THR A 114 -68.70 -29.84 -8.42
N LEU A 115 -67.94 -29.26 -9.36
CA LEU A 115 -68.32 -29.09 -10.77
C LEU A 115 -67.73 -30.19 -11.68
N GLY A 116 -67.05 -31.20 -11.13
CA GLY A 116 -66.41 -32.28 -11.90
C GLY A 116 -65.14 -31.88 -12.65
N LEU A 117 -64.52 -30.74 -12.32
CA LEU A 117 -63.27 -30.29 -12.94
C LEU A 117 -62.03 -30.84 -12.20
N HIS A 118 -60.90 -30.98 -12.91
CA HIS A 118 -59.62 -31.38 -12.31
C HIS A 118 -58.99 -30.27 -11.46
N ARG A 119 -58.19 -30.69 -10.46
CA ARG A 119 -57.39 -29.82 -9.59
C ARG A 119 -56.31 -29.05 -10.36
N LEU A 120 -55.94 -27.89 -9.85
CA LEU A 120 -54.85 -27.08 -10.40
C LEU A 120 -53.47 -27.67 -10.04
N PRO A 121 -52.44 -27.47 -10.87
CA PRO A 121 -51.06 -27.82 -10.54
C PRO A 121 -50.57 -27.13 -9.26
N ASN A 122 -49.63 -27.76 -8.56
CA ASN A 122 -48.98 -27.20 -7.36
C ASN A 122 -47.69 -26.45 -7.73
N LEU A 123 -47.20 -25.65 -6.80
CA LEU A 123 -45.95 -24.89 -6.88
C LEU A 123 -44.76 -25.64 -6.24
N ASN A 124 -44.71 -26.97 -6.35
CA ASN A 124 -43.79 -27.80 -5.57
C ASN A 124 -42.31 -27.40 -5.75
N GLU A 125 -41.88 -27.01 -6.95
CA GLU A 125 -40.50 -26.59 -7.22
C GLU A 125 -40.16 -25.22 -6.64
N GLU A 126 -41.15 -24.34 -6.53
CA GLU A 126 -41.02 -23.02 -5.90
C GLU A 126 -41.07 -23.10 -4.37
N GLU A 127 -41.79 -24.07 -3.82
CA GLU A 127 -41.89 -24.36 -2.38
C GLU A 127 -40.56 -24.86 -1.79
N GLU A 128 -39.80 -25.65 -2.54
CA GLU A 128 -38.46 -26.09 -2.11
C GLU A 128 -37.51 -24.90 -1.92
N LYS A 129 -37.68 -23.82 -2.69
CA LYS A 129 -36.86 -22.60 -2.58
C LYS A 129 -37.16 -21.78 -1.33
N LEU A 130 -38.33 -21.95 -0.70
CA LEU A 130 -38.69 -21.31 0.58
C LEU A 130 -38.04 -21.99 1.79
N SER A 131 -37.56 -23.23 1.59
CA SER A 131 -36.93 -24.09 2.58
C SER A 131 -35.41 -23.89 2.66
N LEU A 132 -34.84 -23.02 1.80
CA LEU A 132 -33.45 -22.57 1.92
C LEU A 132 -33.29 -21.83 3.26
N GLU A 133 -32.75 -22.53 4.27
CA GLU A 133 -32.10 -21.89 5.41
C GLU A 133 -30.80 -21.26 4.88
N LEU A 134 -30.71 -19.92 4.98
CA LEU A 134 -29.44 -19.20 4.81
C LEU A 134 -28.58 -19.37 6.05
#